data_AF-A0A1H8RRS4-F1
#
_entry.id   AF-A0A1H8RRS4-F1
#
_cell.length_a   1.000
_cell.length_b   1.000
_cell.length_c   1.000
_cell.angle_alpha   90.00
_cell.angle_beta   90.00
_cell.angle_gamma   90.00
#
_symmetry.space_group_name_H-M   'P 1'
#
loop_
_entity.id
_entity.type
_entity.pdbx_description
1 polymer ?
#
loop_
_entity_poly.entity_id
_entity_poly.type
_entity_poly.pdbx_seq_one_letter_code
_entity_poly.pdbx_strand_id
1 'polypeptide(L)'
;MWQALADVDVEETGDGLRLQERVAGTVHHLNATAAIIYLCCDGCHSDDAIAERLAQCFRLSAPPSEEVSEAIAQLEQRGLIARCG
;
A
#
# COMPACT_ATOMS: atom_id res chain seq x y z
N MET A 1 3.84 -0.23 -11.53
CA MET A 1 2.49 -0.80 -11.32
C MET A 1 2.63 -1.98 -10.38
N TRP A 2 1.78 -2.02 -9.37
CA TRP A 2 1.90 -2.90 -8.22
C TRP A 2 0.58 -3.62 -7.97
N GLN A 3 0.66 -4.87 -7.56
CA GLN A 3 -0.48 -5.74 -7.28
C GLN A 3 -0.41 -6.23 -5.84
N ALA A 4 -1.46 -5.99 -5.07
CA ALA A 4 -1.67 -6.59 -3.75
C ALA A 4 -1.79 -8.12 -3.88
N LEU A 5 -1.12 -8.85 -2.99
CA LEU A 5 -1.24 -10.30 -2.97
C LEU A 5 -2.57 -10.73 -2.35
N ALA A 6 -3.24 -11.67 -3.01
CA ALA A 6 -4.58 -12.12 -2.63
C ALA A 6 -4.59 -13.15 -1.49
N ASP A 7 -3.44 -13.61 -1.02
CA ASP A 7 -3.32 -14.59 0.07
C ASP A 7 -3.32 -13.94 1.47
N VAL A 8 -3.67 -12.66 1.56
CA VAL A 8 -3.90 -11.96 2.82
C VAL A 8 -5.39 -11.66 3.02
N ASP A 9 -5.86 -11.82 4.26
CA ASP A 9 -7.15 -11.31 4.71
C ASP A 9 -6.98 -9.83 5.10
N VAL A 10 -7.85 -8.96 4.59
CA VAL A 10 -7.78 -7.50 4.79
C VAL A 10 -8.93 -7.05 5.68
N GLU A 11 -8.60 -6.31 6.74
CA GLU A 11 -9.57 -5.72 7.67
C GLU A 11 -9.31 -4.22 7.82
N GLU A 12 -10.37 -3.41 7.67
CA GLU A 12 -10.31 -1.98 7.98
C GLU A 12 -10.34 -1.75 9.49
N THR A 13 -9.48 -0.85 9.95
CA THR A 13 -9.38 -0.44 11.35
C THR A 13 -9.56 1.07 11.47
N GLY A 14 -9.72 1.59 12.69
CA GLY A 14 -9.83 3.04 12.92
C GLY A 14 -8.62 3.85 12.43
N ASP A 15 -7.45 3.21 12.30
CA ASP A 15 -6.16 3.87 12.03
C ASP A 15 -5.50 3.47 10.68
N GLY A 16 -6.17 2.62 9.89
CA GLY A 16 -5.65 2.07 8.62
C GLY A 16 -6.13 0.64 8.36
N LEU A 17 -5.23 -0.26 7.97
CA LEU A 17 -5.56 -1.66 7.65
C LEU A 17 -4.81 -2.63 8.55
N ARG A 18 -5.47 -3.75 8.87
CA ARG A 18 -4.85 -4.95 9.41
C ARG A 18 -4.86 -6.02 8.32
N LEU A 19 -3.68 -6.44 7.89
CA LEU A 19 -3.50 -7.53 6.92
C LEU A 19 -3.08 -8.78 7.66
N GLN A 20 -3.69 -9.93 7.37
CA GLN A 20 -3.32 -11.21 7.95
C GLN A 20 -2.98 -12.21 6.85
N GLU A 21 -1.73 -12.65 6.80
CA GLU A 21 -1.27 -13.68 5.85
C GLU A 21 -1.98 -15.01 6.13
N ARG A 22 -2.65 -15.57 5.11
CA ARG A 22 -3.45 -16.80 5.27
C ARG A 22 -2.58 -18.03 5.56
N VAL A 23 -1.35 -18.06 5.03
CA VAL A 23 -0.44 -19.20 5.17
C VAL A 23 0.40 -19.10 6.45
N ALA A 24 1.12 -18.00 6.65
CA ALA A 24 2.03 -17.86 7.79
C ALA A 24 1.32 -17.37 9.07
N GLY A 25 0.12 -16.77 8.96
CA GLY A 25 -0.60 -16.17 10.08
C GLY A 25 -0.01 -14.84 10.56
N THR A 26 1.03 -14.32 9.89
CA THR A 26 1.64 -13.03 10.20
C THR A 26 0.61 -11.91 10.07
N VAL A 27 0.61 -10.99 11.03
CA VAL A 27 -0.28 -9.84 11.05
C VAL A 27 0.54 -8.58 10.80
N HIS A 28 0.14 -7.80 9.80
CA HIS A 28 0.72 -6.51 9.47
C HIS A 28 -0.28 -5.40 9.77
N HIS A 29 0.18 -4.38 10.47
CA HIS A 29 -0.60 -3.17 10.69
C HIS A 29 -0.09 -2.07 9.76
N LEU A 30 -0.97 -1.60 8.90
CA LEU A 30 -0.72 -0.48 8.03
C LEU A 30 -1.39 0.76 8.62
N ASN A 31 -0.63 1.84 8.73
CA ASN A 31 -1.20 3.16 9.00
C ASN A 31 -2.03 3.65 7.80
N ALA A 32 -2.76 4.75 7.97
CA ALA A 32 -3.61 5.33 6.91
C ALA A 32 -2.88 5.55 5.57
N THR A 33 -1.63 6.04 5.59
CA THR A 33 -0.84 6.28 4.37
C THR A 33 -0.51 4.97 3.65
N ALA A 34 0.05 4.00 4.37
CA ALA A 34 0.41 2.69 3.81
C ALA A 34 -0.84 1.91 3.36
N ALA A 35 -1.97 2.06 4.05
CA ALA A 35 -3.25 1.51 3.66
C ALA A 35 -3.71 2.04 2.30
N ILE A 36 -3.67 3.36 2.09
CA ILE A 36 -4.05 3.96 0.80
C ILE A 36 -3.11 3.48 -0.32
N ILE A 37 -1.80 3.43 -0.07
CA ILE A 37 -0.84 2.90 -1.04
C ILE A 37 -1.17 1.45 -1.40
N TYR A 38 -1.40 0.60 -0.39
CA TYR A 38 -1.76 -0.81 -0.58
C TYR A 38 -3.06 -0.97 -1.38
N LEU A 39 -4.10 -0.18 -1.09
CA LEU A 39 -5.37 -0.21 -1.81
C LEU A 39 -5.24 0.26 -3.27
N CYS A 40 -4.26 1.11 -3.59
CA CYS A 40 -3.95 1.50 -4.97
C CYS A 40 -3.11 0.45 -5.71
N CYS A 41 -2.61 -0.59 -5.04
CA CYS A 41 -1.87 -1.68 -5.67
C CYS A 41 -2.83 -2.69 -6.33
N ASP A 42 -3.56 -2.26 -7.34
CA ASP A 42 -4.54 -3.03 -8.12
C ASP A 42 -4.04 -3.36 -9.55
N GLY A 43 -2.74 -3.16 -9.79
CA GLY A 43 -2.07 -3.34 -11.07
C GLY A 43 -2.28 -2.20 -12.07
N CYS A 44 -3.07 -1.18 -11.73
CA CYS A 44 -3.46 -0.13 -12.68
C CYS A 44 -2.78 1.23 -12.42
N HIS A 45 -2.14 1.41 -11.26
CA HIS A 45 -1.54 2.68 -10.85
C HIS A 45 0.00 2.67 -10.91
N SER A 46 0.59 3.74 -11.45
CA SER A 46 2.02 4.03 -11.34
C SER A 46 2.36 4.65 -9.99
N ASP A 47 3.64 4.63 -9.62
CA ASP A 47 4.14 5.19 -8.36
C ASP A 47 3.80 6.69 -8.25
N ASP A 48 3.95 7.44 -9.35
CA ASP A 48 3.57 8.86 -9.43
C ASP A 48 2.06 9.06 -9.24
N ALA A 49 1.22 8.22 -9.85
CA ALA A 49 -0.23 8.31 -9.70
C ALA A 49 -0.68 8.02 -8.26
N ILE A 50 0.01 7.10 -7.57
CA ILE A 50 -0.21 6.81 -6.16
C ILE A 50 0.18 8.02 -5.31
N ALA A 51 1.32 8.66 -5.59
CA ALA A 51 1.78 9.85 -4.89
C ALA A 51 0.82 11.04 -5.07
N GLU A 52 0.34 11.29 -6.29
CA GLU A 52 -0.67 12.31 -6.55
C GLU A 52 -1.96 12.06 -5.76
N ARG A 53 -2.41 10.80 -5.72
CA ARG A 53 -3.61 10.43 -4.98
C ARG A 53 -3.45 10.64 -3.48
N LEU A 54 -2.29 10.31 -2.92
CA LEU A 54 -1.98 10.59 -1.51
C LEU A 54 -1.99 12.10 -1.22
N ALA A 55 -1.36 12.92 -2.07
CA ALA A 55 -1.40 14.36 -1.89
C ALA A 55 -2.83 14.92 -1.92
N GLN A 56 -3.71 14.39 -2.78
CA GLN A 56 -5.12 14.78 -2.81
C GLN A 56 -5.87 14.35 -1.54
N CYS A 57 -5.70 13.10 -1.09
CA CYS A 57 -6.34 12.57 0.11
C CYS A 57 -5.95 13.36 1.37
N PHE A 58 -4.67 13.69 1.51
CA PHE A 58 -4.13 14.39 2.68
C PHE A 58 -4.01 15.92 2.50
N ARG A 59 -4.42 16.46 1.35
CA ARG A 59 -4.31 17.89 0.99
C ARG A 59 -2.89 18.44 1.15
N LEU A 60 -1.91 17.69 0.68
CA LEU A 60 -0.51 18.09 0.70
C LEU A 60 -0.23 19.11 -0.41
N SER A 61 0.75 19.98 -0.21
CA SER A 61 1.16 20.99 -1.20
C SER A 61 1.92 20.38 -2.39
N ALA A 62 2.44 19.16 -2.24
CA ALA A 62 3.15 18.42 -3.30
C ALA A 62 2.96 16.89 -3.11
N PRO A 63 3.04 16.09 -4.20
CA PRO A 63 3.10 14.64 -4.13
C PRO A 63 4.29 14.14 -3.29
N PRO A 64 4.08 13.26 -2.28
CA PRO A 64 5.15 12.69 -1.47
C PRO A 64 5.79 11.48 -2.17
N SER A 65 6.44 11.72 -3.31
CA SER A 65 6.94 10.65 -4.19
C SER A 65 8.03 9.79 -3.53
N GLU A 66 8.90 10.38 -2.72
CA GLU A 66 9.97 9.65 -2.02
C GLU A 66 9.37 8.71 -0.97
N GLU A 67 8.43 9.20 -0.16
CA GLU A 67 7.76 8.42 0.87
C GLU A 67 6.90 7.29 0.28
N VAL A 68 6.27 7.54 -0.87
CA VAL A 68 5.53 6.51 -1.62
C VAL A 68 6.48 5.41 -2.09
N SER A 69 7.61 5.77 -2.68
CA SER A 69 8.62 4.82 -3.15
C SER A 69 9.17 3.97 -2.00
N GLU A 70 9.49 4.58 -0.87
CA GLU A 70 9.95 3.86 0.33
C GLU A 70 8.88 2.92 0.90
N ALA A 71 7.63 3.35 0.96
CA ALA A 71 6.52 2.53 1.44
C ALA A 71 6.26 1.33 0.52
N ILE A 72 6.28 1.53 -0.80
CA ILE A 72 6.17 0.47 -1.80
C ILE A 72 7.31 -0.54 -1.63
N ALA A 73 8.55 -0.07 -1.49
CA ALA A 73 9.70 -0.95 -1.28
C ALA A 73 9.55 -1.78 0.01
N GLN A 74 9.03 -1.20 1.09
CA GLN A 74 8.76 -1.94 2.33
C GLN A 74 7.64 -2.98 2.18
N LEU A 75 6.57 -2.65 1.46
CA LEU A 75 5.47 -3.58 1.19
C LEU A 75 5.94 -4.75 0.31
N GLU A 76 6.76 -4.47 -0.71
CA GLU A 76 7.35 -5.48 -1.59
C GLU A 76 8.32 -6.39 -0.82
N GLN A 77 9.22 -5.82 0.00
CA GLN A 77 10.15 -6.61 0.82
C GLN A 77 9.45 -7.54 1.82
N ARG A 78 8.27 -7.15 2.30
CA ARG A 78 7.42 -7.96 3.18
C ARG A 78 6.56 -8.97 2.40
N GLY A 79 6.62 -8.96 1.07
CA GLY A 79 5.80 -9.84 0.23
C GLY A 79 4.31 -9.52 0.28
N LEU A 80 3.91 -8.27 0.58
CA LEU A 80 2.49 -7.88 0.63
C LEU A 80 1.96 -7.42 -0.73
N ILE A 81 2.87 -6.95 -1.59
CA ILE A 81 2.60 -6.55 -2.96
C ILE A 81 3.68 -7.14 -3.87
N ALA A 82 3.37 -7.23 -5.17
CA ALA A 82 4.32 -7.62 -6.21
C ALA A 82 4.23 -6.66 -7.40
N ARG A 83 5.35 -6.51 -8.11
CA ARG A 83 5.39 -5.70 -9.32
C ARG A 83 4.62 -6.42 -10.45
N CYS A 84 3.78 -5.67 -11.16
CA CYS A 84 3.17 -6.17 -12.40
C CYS A 84 4.23 -6.26 -13.49
N GLY A 85 4.24 -7.38 -14.22
CA GLY A 85 5.12 -7.61 -15.37
C GLY A 85 4.72 -6.79 -16.59
#